data_AF-G9PNV9-F1
#
_entry.id   AF-G9PNV9-F1
#
_cell.length_a   1.000
_cell.length_b   1.000
_cell.length_c   1.000
_cell.angle_alpha   90.00
_cell.angle_beta   90.00
_cell.angle_gamma   90.00
#
_symmetry.space_group_name_H-M   'P 1'
#
loop_
_entity.id
_entity.type
_entity.pdbx_description
1 polymer ?
#
loop_
_entity_poly.entity_id
_entity_poly.type
_entity_poly.pdbx_seq_one_letter_code
_entity_poly.pdbx_strand_id
1 'polypeptide(L)'
;MRIHSLTMTGIGPYAGQEHIDFDAVGASGRFLLTGPTGSGKTTIIDAIVFALYGNVADSADSSKERIRSTLVGPHTESVIELVFSTGAGVYRVRRTPAYERAKRSGQGTTTQNATVKLWHLAEVGGQPLDEPVTRVGDADAEIARAVGLSREQFTQTVVLPQGKFARFLRADSSERQQLLKDVFGTGIYDAIQDALIQASRDGARRVEQAAADLRGQVASLGRHPLLTEVPSPAETADAGEEANDADHGAARDDPSREVPSGGTQEALPLPMEDADREEPKEADAGPAPTPAQALEAAMAGATPDLVALRRVGAEVLEASRGRA
;
A
#
# COMPACT_ATOMS: atom_id res chain seq x y z
N MET A 1 -1.70 -25.81 -6.42
CA MET A 1 -0.96 -26.65 -5.46
C MET A 1 -1.73 -27.94 -5.25
N ARG A 2 -1.04 -29.07 -5.15
CA ARG A 2 -1.63 -30.40 -4.83
C ARG A 2 -0.82 -31.07 -3.74
N ILE A 3 -1.50 -31.68 -2.77
CA ILE A 3 -0.88 -32.49 -1.73
C ILE A 3 -0.94 -33.95 -2.17
N HIS A 4 0.19 -34.66 -2.10
CA HIS A 4 0.32 -36.05 -2.55
C HIS A 4 0.32 -37.02 -1.37
N SER A 5 1.14 -36.77 -0.36
CA SER A 5 1.20 -37.66 0.80
C SER A 5 1.59 -36.92 2.08
N LEU A 6 1.12 -37.43 3.21
CA LEU A 6 1.47 -36.96 4.55
C LEU A 6 1.84 -38.15 5.42
N THR A 7 3.05 -38.12 5.98
CA THR A 7 3.50 -39.06 7.00
C THR A 7 3.68 -38.30 8.30
N MET A 8 3.09 -38.78 9.39
CA MET A 8 3.22 -38.17 10.71
C MET A 8 3.56 -39.23 11.74
N THR A 9 4.49 -38.92 12.64
CA THR A 9 4.87 -39.78 13.76
C THR A 9 4.86 -38.98 15.04
N GLY A 10 4.14 -39.45 16.05
CA GLY A 10 4.08 -38.81 17.36
C GLY A 10 3.48 -37.40 17.33
N ILE A 11 2.35 -37.23 16.63
CA ILE A 11 1.67 -35.94 16.40
C ILE A 11 0.23 -36.00 16.92
N GLY A 12 -0.14 -35.10 17.85
CA GLY A 12 -1.48 -35.05 18.46
C GLY A 12 -1.94 -36.43 19.00
N PRO A 13 -3.09 -36.98 18.57
CA PRO A 13 -3.52 -38.32 18.99
C PRO A 13 -2.80 -39.48 18.26
N TYR A 14 -1.98 -39.20 17.24
CA TYR A 14 -1.24 -40.20 16.47
C TYR A 14 0.12 -40.48 17.13
N ALA A 15 0.14 -41.47 18.04
CA ALA A 15 1.37 -41.85 18.75
C ALA A 15 2.36 -42.61 17.85
N GLY A 16 1.84 -43.42 16.93
CA GLY A 16 2.61 -44.19 15.95
C GLY A 16 2.95 -43.40 14.70
N GLN A 17 3.53 -44.10 13.72
CA GLN A 17 3.71 -43.59 12.38
C GLN A 17 2.43 -43.85 11.57
N GLU A 18 1.84 -42.79 11.05
CA GLU A 18 0.67 -42.84 10.17
C GLU A 18 1.03 -42.25 8.81
N HIS A 19 0.56 -42.89 7.75
CA HIS A 19 0.79 -42.46 6.37
C HIS A 19 -0.54 -42.30 5.65
N ILE A 20 -0.73 -41.16 5.00
CA ILE A 20 -1.90 -40.83 4.20
C ILE A 20 -1.43 -40.56 2.78
N ASP A 21 -1.88 -41.39 1.84
CA ASP A 21 -1.75 -41.17 0.40
C ASP A 21 -3.00 -40.44 -0.10
N PHE A 22 -2.86 -39.14 -0.39
CA PHE A 22 -3.94 -38.29 -0.88
C PHE A 22 -4.27 -38.54 -2.35
N ASP A 23 -3.34 -39.09 -3.13
CA ASP A 23 -3.63 -39.45 -4.51
C ASP A 23 -4.50 -40.71 -4.57
N ALA A 24 -4.26 -41.68 -3.68
CA ALA A 24 -5.09 -42.87 -3.56
C ALA A 24 -6.52 -42.54 -3.09
N VAL A 25 -6.68 -41.74 -2.03
CA VAL A 25 -8.03 -41.38 -1.53
C VAL A 25 -8.72 -40.32 -2.38
N GLY A 26 -7.96 -39.51 -3.11
CA GLY A 26 -8.44 -38.40 -3.93
C GLY A 26 -8.74 -38.76 -5.39
N ALA A 27 -8.66 -40.04 -5.77
CA ALA A 27 -8.87 -40.48 -7.16
C ALA A 27 -10.22 -40.05 -7.75
N SER A 28 -11.26 -39.92 -6.92
CA SER A 28 -12.61 -39.44 -7.31
C SER A 28 -12.75 -37.90 -7.29
N GLY A 29 -11.66 -37.17 -7.00
CA GLY A 29 -11.63 -35.72 -6.87
C GLY A 29 -12.10 -35.18 -5.51
N ARG A 30 -12.63 -36.03 -4.62
CA ARG A 30 -13.08 -35.65 -3.27
C ARG A 30 -12.91 -36.83 -2.29
N PHE A 31 -12.49 -36.53 -1.06
CA PHE A 31 -12.44 -37.51 0.01
C PHE A 31 -13.02 -36.93 1.31
N LEU A 32 -13.38 -37.81 2.24
CA LEU A 32 -14.01 -37.45 3.51
C LEU A 32 -13.16 -37.92 4.68
N LEU A 33 -12.78 -36.97 5.56
CA LEU A 33 -12.22 -37.29 6.88
C LEU A 33 -13.36 -37.45 7.88
N THR A 34 -13.65 -38.70 8.27
CA THR A 34 -14.72 -39.03 9.23
C THR A 34 -14.16 -39.65 10.51
N GLY A 35 -14.88 -39.50 11.62
CA GLY A 35 -14.52 -40.03 12.93
C GLY A 35 -15.13 -39.22 14.08
N PRO A 36 -15.13 -39.75 15.32
CA PRO A 36 -15.67 -39.04 16.48
C PRO A 36 -14.91 -37.75 16.79
N THR A 37 -15.51 -36.84 17.56
CA THR A 37 -14.80 -35.66 18.08
C THR A 37 -13.56 -36.09 18.86
N GLY A 38 -12.43 -35.42 18.65
CA GLY A 38 -11.16 -35.78 19.27
C GLY A 38 -10.35 -36.85 18.53
N SER A 39 -10.85 -37.42 17.42
CA SER A 39 -10.14 -38.46 16.66
C SER A 39 -8.91 -37.99 15.86
N GLY A 40 -8.52 -36.71 15.96
CA GLY A 40 -7.35 -36.18 15.24
C GLY A 40 -7.61 -35.62 13.84
N LYS A 41 -8.86 -35.49 13.39
CA LYS A 41 -9.18 -34.88 12.07
C LYS A 41 -8.54 -33.50 11.89
N THR A 42 -8.68 -32.63 12.89
CA THR A 42 -8.04 -31.30 12.89
C THR A 42 -6.52 -31.41 12.95
N THR A 43 -5.98 -32.42 13.64
CA THR A 43 -4.53 -32.67 13.71
C THR A 43 -3.93 -33.00 12.34
N ILE A 44 -4.64 -33.73 11.47
CA ILE A 44 -4.18 -33.97 10.08
C ILE A 44 -4.00 -32.65 9.34
N ILE A 45 -4.98 -31.75 9.49
CA ILE A 45 -4.95 -30.41 8.88
C ILE A 45 -3.81 -29.59 9.48
N ASP A 46 -3.67 -29.57 10.79
CA ASP A 46 -2.58 -28.87 11.48
C ASP A 46 -1.20 -29.39 11.08
N ALA A 47 -1.07 -30.69 10.83
CA ALA A 47 0.17 -31.29 10.36
C ALA A 47 0.56 -30.79 8.96
N ILE A 48 -0.40 -30.64 8.04
CA ILE A 48 -0.16 -30.04 6.71
C ILE A 48 0.31 -28.59 6.86
N VAL A 49 -0.41 -27.78 7.65
CA VAL A 49 -0.05 -26.36 7.86
C VAL A 49 1.33 -26.25 8.53
N PHE A 50 1.62 -27.11 9.50
CA PHE A 50 2.92 -27.14 10.16
C PHE A 50 4.04 -27.55 9.21
N ALA A 51 3.83 -28.55 8.36
CA ALA A 51 4.83 -28.96 7.37
C ALA A 51 5.21 -27.80 6.44
N LEU A 52 4.23 -27.02 6.00
CA LEU A 52 4.44 -25.88 5.09
C LEU A 52 5.05 -24.67 5.82
N TYR A 53 4.50 -24.28 6.97
CA TYR A 53 4.76 -22.98 7.59
C TYR A 53 5.47 -23.03 8.95
N GLY A 54 5.78 -24.23 9.47
CA GLY A 54 6.40 -24.40 10.80
C GLY A 54 5.50 -23.97 11.97
N ASN A 55 4.21 -23.81 11.73
CA ASN A 55 3.20 -23.39 12.70
C ASN A 55 1.86 -24.05 12.36
N VAL A 56 0.96 -24.22 13.34
CA VAL A 56 -0.36 -24.85 13.12
C VAL A 56 -1.42 -23.84 12.69
N ALA A 57 -2.62 -24.31 12.34
CA ALA A 57 -3.68 -23.46 11.80
C ALA A 57 -4.31 -22.50 12.82
N ASP A 58 -4.28 -22.87 14.11
CA ASP A 58 -4.76 -22.04 15.22
C ASP A 58 -3.58 -21.47 16.04
N SER A 59 -3.37 -20.16 15.94
CA SER A 59 -2.26 -19.45 16.58
C SER A 59 -2.61 -18.80 17.93
N ALA A 60 -3.82 -19.01 18.45
CA ALA A 60 -4.30 -18.27 19.62
C ALA A 60 -3.55 -18.59 20.92
N ASP A 61 -2.85 -19.73 21.06
CA ASP A 61 -2.04 -20.01 22.24
C ASP A 61 -0.99 -21.10 21.96
N SER A 62 0.29 -20.84 22.27
CA SER A 62 1.34 -21.85 22.55
C SER A 62 1.40 -23.08 21.63
N SER A 63 1.14 -22.89 20.34
CA SER A 63 0.65 -23.98 19.49
C SER A 63 1.74 -24.87 18.87
N LYS A 64 3.00 -24.42 18.88
CA LYS A 64 4.15 -25.22 18.43
C LYS A 64 4.44 -26.43 19.32
N GLU A 65 4.19 -26.31 20.62
CA GLU A 65 4.42 -27.40 21.60
C GLU A 65 3.30 -28.44 21.57
N ARG A 66 2.06 -28.03 21.23
CA ARG A 66 0.89 -28.92 21.20
C ARG A 66 0.85 -29.87 20.02
N ILE A 67 1.64 -29.64 18.97
CA ILE A 67 1.62 -30.53 17.82
C ILE A 67 2.23 -31.90 18.16
N ARG A 68 3.17 -31.95 19.12
CA ARG A 68 3.73 -33.20 19.62
C ARG A 68 2.66 -33.98 20.39
N SER A 69 2.58 -35.27 20.12
CA SER A 69 1.71 -36.17 20.86
C SER A 69 2.15 -36.29 22.33
N THR A 70 1.20 -36.22 23.25
CA THR A 70 1.41 -36.53 24.67
C THR A 70 1.46 -38.03 24.94
N LEU A 71 1.14 -38.86 23.94
CA LEU A 71 1.12 -40.32 24.02
C LEU A 71 2.48 -40.94 23.70
N VAL A 72 3.47 -40.14 23.30
CA VAL A 72 4.82 -40.62 22.98
C VAL A 72 5.82 -40.27 24.08
N GLY A 73 6.67 -41.24 24.41
CA GLY A 73 7.74 -41.05 25.39
C GLY A 73 8.80 -40.03 24.94
N PRO A 74 9.65 -39.54 25.86
CA PRO A 74 10.63 -38.47 25.58
C PRO A 74 11.73 -38.87 24.59
N HIS A 75 11.83 -40.15 24.23
CA HIS A 75 12.80 -40.69 23.27
C HIS A 75 12.24 -40.83 21.86
N THR A 76 10.92 -40.80 21.68
CA THR A 76 10.27 -40.92 20.38
C THR A 76 10.31 -39.58 19.66
N GLU A 77 10.83 -39.56 18.43
CA GLU A 77 10.83 -38.37 17.59
C GLU A 77 9.41 -38.03 17.14
N SER A 78 9.03 -36.75 17.23
CA SER A 78 7.86 -36.23 16.54
C SER A 78 8.28 -35.69 15.19
N VAL A 79 7.69 -36.19 14.11
CA VAL A 79 8.08 -35.75 12.75
C VAL A 79 6.87 -35.72 11.85
N ILE A 80 6.85 -34.72 10.96
CA ILE A 80 5.89 -34.61 9.88
C ILE A 80 6.66 -34.54 8.57
N GLU A 81 6.28 -35.36 7.61
CA GLU A 81 6.77 -35.33 6.24
C GLU A 81 5.60 -35.14 5.28
N LEU A 82 5.68 -34.12 4.42
CA LEU A 82 4.67 -33.76 3.44
C LEU A 82 5.30 -33.74 2.05
N VAL A 83 4.64 -34.39 1.09
CA VAL A 83 4.97 -34.30 -0.33
C VAL A 83 3.86 -33.51 -1.02
N PHE A 84 4.22 -32.45 -1.73
CA PHE A 84 3.29 -31.59 -2.45
C PHE A 84 3.89 -31.10 -3.77
N SER A 85 3.04 -30.66 -4.68
CA SER A 85 3.45 -30.05 -5.95
C SER A 85 2.78 -28.69 -6.16
N THR A 86 3.50 -27.82 -6.84
CA THR A 86 3.02 -26.50 -7.28
C THR A 86 3.47 -26.27 -8.73
N GLY A 87 3.16 -25.09 -9.29
CA GLY A 87 3.69 -24.71 -10.61
C GLY A 87 5.22 -24.63 -10.64
N ALA A 88 5.88 -24.55 -9.48
CA ALA A 88 7.34 -24.48 -9.37
C ALA A 88 8.02 -25.86 -9.32
N GLY A 89 7.28 -26.95 -9.08
CA GLY A 89 7.84 -28.31 -9.02
C GLY A 89 7.23 -29.19 -7.92
N VAL A 90 7.90 -30.30 -7.65
CA VAL A 90 7.54 -31.27 -6.59
C VAL A 90 8.49 -31.12 -5.42
N TYR A 91 7.93 -31.05 -4.21
CA TYR A 91 8.66 -30.78 -2.99
C TYR A 91 8.35 -31.85 -1.94
N ARG A 92 9.38 -32.24 -1.20
CA ARG A 92 9.24 -32.99 0.06
C ARG A 92 9.75 -32.12 1.19
N VAL A 93 8.91 -31.87 2.18
CA VAL A 93 9.31 -31.18 3.42
C VAL A 93 9.19 -32.13 4.59
N ARG A 94 10.25 -32.23 5.39
CA ARG A 94 10.26 -32.94 6.68
C ARG A 94 10.54 -31.95 7.80
N ARG A 95 9.64 -31.85 8.77
CA ARG A 95 9.80 -30.99 9.96
C ARG A 95 9.70 -31.79 11.24
N THR A 96 10.50 -31.37 12.21
CA THR A 96 10.46 -31.84 13.61
C THR A 96 10.19 -30.61 14.48
N PRO A 97 9.15 -30.60 15.33
CA PRO A 97 8.89 -29.50 16.27
C PRO A 97 9.99 -29.42 17.34
N ALA A 98 10.06 -28.30 18.04
CA ALA A 98 10.89 -28.20 19.23
C ALA A 98 10.22 -28.96 20.39
N TYR A 99 11.00 -29.71 21.18
CA TYR A 99 10.48 -30.42 22.34
C TYR A 99 11.58 -30.72 23.37
N GLU A 100 11.18 -30.92 24.62
CA GLU A 100 12.06 -31.41 25.67
C GLU A 100 12.33 -32.91 25.48
N ARG A 101 13.59 -33.25 25.21
CA ARG A 101 14.05 -34.62 25.06
C ARG A 101 14.81 -35.04 26.32
N ALA A 102 14.69 -36.29 26.73
CA ALA A 102 15.59 -36.84 27.76
C ALA A 102 17.06 -36.75 27.32
N LYS A 103 17.95 -36.34 28.23
CA LYS A 103 19.39 -36.27 27.96
C LYS A 103 19.93 -37.65 27.57
N ARG A 104 20.91 -37.69 26.65
CA ARG A 104 21.60 -38.94 26.25
C ARG A 104 22.45 -39.54 27.39
N SER A 105 22.85 -38.70 28.35
CA SER A 105 23.61 -39.11 29.55
C SER A 105 23.20 -38.23 30.73
N GLY A 106 22.98 -38.83 31.89
CA GLY A 106 22.51 -38.18 33.13
C GLY A 106 20.99 -38.11 33.28
N GLN A 107 20.54 -37.54 34.40
CA GLN A 107 19.11 -37.26 34.66
C GLN A 107 18.71 -35.89 34.11
N GLY A 108 17.45 -35.76 33.67
CA GLY A 108 16.84 -34.51 33.19
C GLY A 108 16.59 -34.45 31.68
N THR A 109 16.04 -33.32 31.22
CA THR A 109 15.69 -33.05 29.82
C THR A 109 16.62 -32.01 29.19
N THR A 110 16.65 -31.97 27.87
CA THR A 110 17.32 -30.97 27.04
C THR A 110 16.39 -30.57 25.91
N THR A 111 16.38 -29.29 25.57
CA THR A 111 15.60 -28.79 24.45
C THR A 111 16.19 -29.31 23.13
N GLN A 112 15.37 -30.03 22.37
CA GLN A 112 15.63 -30.31 20.97
C GLN A 112 15.01 -29.18 20.14
N ASN A 113 15.83 -28.49 19.36
CA ASN A 113 15.36 -27.42 18.49
C ASN A 113 14.53 -27.97 17.34
N ALA A 114 13.61 -27.15 16.84
CA ALA A 114 12.87 -27.46 15.62
C ALA A 114 13.83 -27.59 14.44
N THR A 115 13.56 -28.53 13.54
CA THR A 115 14.36 -28.72 12.32
C THR A 115 13.46 -28.80 11.10
N VAL A 116 14.02 -28.47 9.95
CA VAL A 116 13.38 -28.63 8.65
C VAL A 116 14.39 -29.20 7.66
N LYS A 117 13.90 -30.02 6.74
CA LYS A 117 14.60 -30.46 5.54
C LYS A 117 13.64 -30.34 4.37
N LEU A 118 14.02 -29.55 3.36
CA LEU A 118 13.25 -29.38 2.14
C LEU A 118 14.05 -29.94 0.97
N TRP A 119 13.43 -30.84 0.21
CA TRP A 119 13.99 -31.39 -1.02
C TRP A 119 13.13 -31.01 -2.22
N HIS A 120 13.78 -30.71 -3.34
CA HIS A 120 13.15 -30.75 -4.66
C HIS A 120 13.21 -32.18 -5.18
N LEU A 121 12.10 -32.69 -5.70
CA LEU A 121 12.02 -34.03 -6.29
C LEU A 121 11.88 -33.91 -7.81
N ALA A 122 12.46 -34.87 -8.54
CA ALA A 122 12.28 -34.96 -9.99
C ALA A 122 10.81 -35.17 -10.38
N GLU A 123 10.12 -35.97 -9.58
CA GLU A 123 8.72 -36.33 -9.73
C GLU A 123 8.16 -36.79 -8.38
N VAL A 124 6.84 -37.01 -8.31
CA VAL A 124 6.19 -37.53 -7.10
C VAL A 124 6.68 -38.95 -6.84
N GLY A 125 7.26 -39.20 -5.66
CA GLY A 125 7.90 -40.47 -5.32
C GLY A 125 9.31 -40.65 -5.91
N GLY A 126 9.79 -39.67 -6.69
CA GLY A 126 11.13 -39.67 -7.27
C GLY A 126 12.24 -39.35 -6.26
N GLN A 127 13.49 -39.45 -6.72
CA GLN A 127 14.65 -39.10 -5.91
C GLN A 127 14.80 -37.58 -5.75
N PRO A 128 15.42 -37.11 -4.66
CA PRO A 128 15.81 -35.72 -4.53
C PRO A 128 16.75 -35.30 -5.66
N LEU A 129 16.53 -34.10 -6.21
CA LEU A 129 17.41 -33.49 -7.19
C LEU A 129 18.69 -32.95 -6.55
N ASP A 130 18.56 -32.43 -5.34
CA ASP A 130 19.61 -31.72 -4.62
C ASP A 130 19.69 -32.13 -3.14
N GLU A 131 20.75 -31.69 -2.46
CA GLU A 131 20.83 -31.77 -1.01
C GLU A 131 19.70 -30.97 -0.34
N PRO A 132 19.19 -31.41 0.83
CA PRO A 132 18.11 -30.70 1.49
C PRO A 132 18.51 -29.32 1.96
N VAL A 133 17.64 -28.35 1.74
CA VAL A 133 17.70 -27.07 2.45
C VAL A 133 17.35 -27.32 3.91
N THR A 134 18.30 -27.06 4.81
CA THR A 134 18.17 -27.35 6.25
C THR A 134 18.01 -26.10 7.12
N ARG A 135 18.39 -24.92 6.61
CA ARG A 135 18.22 -23.65 7.33
C ARG A 135 16.74 -23.26 7.30
N VAL A 136 16.15 -23.07 8.49
CA VAL A 136 14.71 -22.80 8.64
C VAL A 136 14.26 -21.62 7.77
N GLY A 137 14.98 -20.49 7.82
CA GLY A 137 14.62 -19.30 7.03
C GLY A 137 14.69 -19.51 5.51
N ASP A 138 15.63 -20.31 5.01
CA ASP A 138 15.69 -20.61 3.56
C ASP A 138 14.55 -21.51 3.13
N ALA A 139 14.31 -22.58 3.89
CA ALA A 139 13.23 -23.52 3.60
C ALA A 139 11.87 -22.84 3.67
N ASP A 140 11.63 -21.99 4.68
CA ASP A 140 10.39 -21.22 4.83
C ASP A 140 10.20 -20.25 3.66
N ALA A 141 11.26 -19.54 3.23
CA ALA A 141 11.20 -18.63 2.10
C ALA A 141 10.95 -19.35 0.77
N GLU A 142 11.57 -20.52 0.57
CA GLU A 142 11.37 -21.34 -0.63
C GLU A 142 9.94 -21.92 -0.68
N ILE A 143 9.43 -22.45 0.43
CA ILE A 143 8.05 -22.94 0.50
C ILE A 143 7.06 -21.80 0.27
N ALA A 144 7.29 -20.63 0.87
CA ALA A 144 6.42 -19.46 0.67
C ALA A 144 6.39 -19.02 -0.80
N ARG A 145 7.55 -19.01 -1.49
CA ARG A 145 7.62 -18.74 -2.93
C ARG A 145 6.90 -19.81 -3.75
N ALA A 146 7.10 -21.08 -3.44
CA ALA A 146 6.53 -22.19 -4.20
C ALA A 146 5.01 -22.29 -4.04
N VAL A 147 4.49 -22.06 -2.84
CA VAL A 147 3.05 -22.09 -2.53
C VAL A 147 2.35 -20.80 -2.95
N GLY A 148 3.04 -19.65 -2.84
CA GLY A 148 2.52 -18.34 -3.23
C GLY A 148 1.50 -17.74 -2.25
N LEU A 149 1.28 -18.39 -1.10
CA LEU A 149 0.36 -17.93 -0.06
C LEU A 149 1.05 -17.90 1.30
N SER A 150 0.77 -16.87 2.09
CA SER A 150 1.10 -16.83 3.51
C SER A 150 0.31 -17.88 4.29
N ARG A 151 0.73 -18.16 5.54
CA ARG A 151 0.02 -19.09 6.42
C ARG A 151 -1.42 -18.64 6.65
N GLU A 152 -1.61 -17.37 6.93
CA GLU A 152 -2.93 -16.76 7.17
C GLU A 152 -3.82 -16.94 5.94
N GLN A 153 -3.31 -16.66 4.75
CA GLN A 153 -4.03 -16.83 3.48
C GLN A 153 -4.37 -18.31 3.23
N PHE A 154 -3.41 -19.21 3.44
CA PHE A 154 -3.60 -20.66 3.25
C PHE A 154 -4.67 -21.23 4.19
N THR A 155 -4.67 -20.81 5.45
CA THR A 155 -5.66 -21.21 6.47
C THR A 155 -7.01 -20.51 6.36
N GLN A 156 -7.16 -19.57 5.41
CA GLN A 156 -8.44 -18.95 5.07
C GLN A 156 -9.03 -19.52 3.77
N THR A 157 -8.19 -20.05 2.86
CA THR A 157 -8.59 -20.40 1.49
C THR A 157 -8.50 -21.88 1.17
N VAL A 158 -7.42 -22.55 1.58
CA VAL A 158 -7.13 -23.94 1.23
C VAL A 158 -7.61 -24.86 2.34
N VAL A 159 -7.33 -24.48 3.58
CA VAL A 159 -7.87 -25.09 4.79
C VAL A 159 -8.92 -24.14 5.32
N LEU A 160 -10.15 -24.60 5.53
CA LEU A 160 -11.20 -23.84 6.19
C LEU A 160 -11.38 -24.37 7.62
N PRO A 161 -10.74 -23.77 8.64
CA PRO A 161 -10.92 -24.18 10.03
C PRO A 161 -12.39 -24.06 10.43
N GLN A 162 -12.85 -25.02 11.23
CA GLN A 162 -14.22 -25.08 11.70
C GLN A 162 -14.63 -23.74 12.34
N GLY A 163 -15.73 -23.14 11.88
CA GLY A 163 -16.24 -21.84 12.36
C GLY A 163 -15.69 -20.59 11.66
N LYS A 164 -14.51 -20.63 11.03
CA LYS A 164 -13.93 -19.45 10.33
C LYS A 164 -14.63 -19.12 9.01
N PHE A 165 -15.22 -20.10 8.31
CA PHE A 165 -16.03 -19.84 7.12
C PHE A 165 -17.30 -19.03 7.45
N ALA A 166 -17.94 -19.32 8.58
CA ALA A 166 -19.07 -18.52 9.06
C ALA A 166 -18.64 -17.08 9.36
N ARG A 167 -17.42 -16.87 9.87
CA ARG A 167 -16.85 -15.54 10.03
C ARG A 167 -16.61 -14.85 8.68
N PHE A 168 -16.10 -15.53 7.65
CA PHE A 168 -15.98 -14.94 6.31
C PHE A 168 -17.35 -14.54 5.71
N LEU A 169 -18.37 -15.40 5.85
CA LEU A 169 -19.73 -15.09 5.38
C LEU A 169 -20.35 -13.92 6.17
N ARG A 170 -20.08 -13.84 7.48
CA ARG A 170 -20.59 -12.79 8.38
C ARG A 170 -19.74 -11.53 8.45
N ALA A 171 -18.55 -11.54 7.84
CA ALA A 171 -17.64 -10.42 7.81
C ALA A 171 -18.32 -9.21 7.17
N ASP A 172 -18.05 -8.01 7.69
CA ASP A 172 -18.49 -6.79 7.03
C ASP A 172 -17.75 -6.57 5.70
N SER A 173 -18.19 -5.58 4.93
CA SER A 173 -17.60 -5.30 3.61
C SER A 173 -16.11 -4.97 3.68
N SER A 174 -15.64 -4.28 4.73
CA SER A 174 -14.23 -3.94 4.92
C SER A 174 -13.38 -5.15 5.29
N GLU A 175 -13.83 -5.98 6.24
CA GLU A 175 -13.16 -7.21 6.62
C GLU A 175 -13.07 -8.19 5.44
N ARG A 176 -14.15 -8.32 4.66
CA ARG A 176 -14.17 -9.17 3.47
C ARG A 176 -13.21 -8.65 2.40
N GLN A 177 -13.15 -7.34 2.18
CA GLN A 177 -12.21 -6.73 1.25
C GLN A 177 -10.76 -7.02 1.66
N GLN A 178 -10.43 -6.88 2.95
CA GLN A 178 -9.08 -7.18 3.43
C GLN A 178 -8.73 -8.66 3.25
N LEU A 179 -9.65 -9.56 3.58
CA LEU A 179 -9.46 -10.99 3.35
C LEU A 179 -9.20 -11.31 1.88
N LEU A 180 -10.01 -10.78 0.95
CA LEU A 180 -9.79 -11.00 -0.48
C LEU A 180 -8.46 -10.43 -0.97
N LYS A 181 -8.05 -9.26 -0.46
CA LYS A 181 -6.74 -8.68 -0.79
C LYS A 181 -5.60 -9.58 -0.36
N ASP A 182 -5.68 -10.12 0.85
CA ASP A 182 -4.70 -11.07 1.35
C ASP A 182 -4.71 -12.32 0.46
N VAL A 183 -5.88 -12.92 0.21
CA VAL A 183 -6.02 -14.15 -0.59
C VAL A 183 -5.41 -14.03 -1.99
N PHE A 184 -5.65 -12.92 -2.68
CA PHE A 184 -5.14 -12.70 -4.04
C PHE A 184 -3.75 -12.04 -4.06
N GLY A 185 -3.14 -11.79 -2.90
CA GLY A 185 -1.83 -11.15 -2.80
C GLY A 185 -1.80 -9.73 -3.38
N THR A 186 -2.92 -9.01 -3.37
CA THR A 186 -3.04 -7.69 -4.02
C THR A 186 -2.57 -6.54 -3.14
N GLY A 187 -1.97 -6.81 -1.98
CA GLY A 187 -1.39 -5.78 -1.11
C GLY A 187 -0.30 -4.94 -1.77
N ILE A 188 0.33 -5.46 -2.84
CA ILE A 188 1.27 -4.69 -3.66
C ILE A 188 0.63 -3.45 -4.29
N TYR A 189 -0.65 -3.51 -4.67
CA TYR A 189 -1.34 -2.39 -5.28
C TYR A 189 -1.63 -1.28 -4.26
N ASP A 190 -1.89 -1.64 -3.00
CA ASP A 190 -1.99 -0.67 -1.91
C ASP A 190 -0.66 0.05 -1.69
N ALA A 191 0.46 -0.70 -1.68
CA ALA A 191 1.80 -0.10 -1.54
C ALA A 191 2.15 0.84 -2.73
N ILE A 192 1.77 0.46 -3.95
CA ILE A 192 1.92 1.32 -5.13
C ILE A 192 1.06 2.58 -5.00
N GLN A 193 -0.20 2.43 -4.59
CA GLN A 193 -1.12 3.54 -4.37
C GLN A 193 -0.59 4.51 -3.32
N ASP A 194 -0.11 4.00 -2.19
CA ASP A 194 0.48 4.80 -1.12
C ASP A 194 1.71 5.55 -1.60
N ALA A 195 2.61 4.89 -2.36
CA ALA A 195 3.79 5.53 -2.94
C ALA A 195 3.41 6.67 -3.90
N LEU A 196 2.40 6.48 -4.74
CA LEU A 196 1.89 7.50 -5.66
C LEU A 196 1.27 8.70 -4.92
N ILE A 197 0.49 8.43 -3.86
CA ILE A 197 -0.11 9.48 -3.02
C ILE A 197 0.99 10.30 -2.33
N GLN A 198 2.02 9.64 -1.79
CA GLN A 198 3.15 10.35 -1.16
C GLN A 198 3.91 11.20 -2.18
N ALA A 199 4.23 10.64 -3.36
CA ALA A 199 4.91 11.37 -4.42
C ALA A 199 4.10 12.59 -4.88
N SER A 200 2.78 12.46 -5.01
CA SER A 200 1.88 13.57 -5.35
C SER A 200 1.91 14.67 -4.28
N ARG A 201 1.81 14.30 -3.00
CA ARG A 201 1.86 15.26 -1.87
C ARG A 201 3.20 15.98 -1.79
N ASP A 202 4.31 15.27 -1.99
CA ASP A 202 5.64 15.87 -1.97
C ASP A 202 5.84 16.80 -3.17
N GLY A 203 5.34 16.43 -4.35
CA GLY A 203 5.32 17.30 -5.53
C GLY A 203 4.53 18.58 -5.28
N ALA A 204 3.31 18.48 -4.74
CA ALA A 204 2.48 19.63 -4.40
C ALA A 204 3.18 20.57 -3.40
N ARG A 205 3.78 20.02 -2.34
CA ARG A 205 4.54 20.80 -1.34
C ARG A 205 5.73 21.54 -1.97
N ARG A 206 6.46 20.91 -2.90
CA ARG A 206 7.58 21.56 -3.61
C ARG A 206 7.12 22.72 -4.49
N VAL A 207 6.00 22.55 -5.20
CA VAL A 207 5.41 23.61 -6.03
C VAL A 207 4.96 24.78 -5.16
N GLU A 208 4.30 24.50 -4.04
CA GLU A 208 3.85 25.53 -3.09
C GLU A 208 5.04 26.30 -2.49
N GLN A 209 6.10 25.59 -2.07
CA GLN A 209 7.33 26.21 -1.58
C GLN A 209 8.00 27.09 -2.64
N ALA A 210 8.19 26.58 -3.86
CA ALA A 210 8.79 27.35 -4.95
C ALA A 210 7.96 28.59 -5.31
N ALA A 211 6.63 28.49 -5.29
CA ALA A 211 5.74 29.61 -5.51
C ALA A 211 5.81 30.64 -4.36
N ALA A 212 5.91 30.20 -3.11
CA ALA A 212 6.10 31.08 -1.95
C ALA A 212 7.45 31.81 -2.00
N ASP A 213 8.53 31.10 -2.34
CA ASP A 213 9.87 31.68 -2.49
C ASP A 213 9.89 32.74 -3.61
N LEU A 214 9.29 32.43 -4.76
CA LEU A 214 9.18 33.37 -5.89
C LEU A 214 8.36 34.61 -5.49
N ARG A 215 7.22 34.44 -4.80
CA ARG A 215 6.45 35.57 -4.26
C ARG A 215 7.28 36.43 -3.31
N GLY A 216 8.07 35.81 -2.44
CA GLY A 216 8.96 36.51 -1.51
C GLY A 216 10.03 37.34 -2.22
N GLN A 217 10.68 36.75 -3.23
CA GLN A 217 11.69 37.43 -4.05
C GLN A 217 11.09 38.59 -4.85
N VAL A 218 9.95 38.38 -5.49
CA VAL A 218 9.25 39.43 -6.25
C VAL A 218 8.78 40.57 -5.35
N ALA A 219 8.23 40.27 -4.17
CA ALA A 219 7.86 41.29 -3.20
C ALA A 219 9.08 42.10 -2.70
N SER A 220 10.25 41.46 -2.58
CA SER A 220 11.51 42.16 -2.27
C SER A 220 11.96 43.07 -3.41
N LEU A 221 11.78 42.64 -4.66
CA LEU A 221 12.11 43.45 -5.84
C LEU A 221 11.19 44.67 -5.98
N GLY A 222 9.88 44.52 -5.74
CA GLY A 222 8.93 45.64 -5.79
C GLY A 222 9.23 46.76 -4.78
N ARG A 223 9.89 46.44 -3.66
CA ARG A 223 10.36 47.41 -2.65
C ARG A 223 11.70 48.07 -3.00
N HIS A 224 12.29 47.74 -4.15
CA HIS A 224 13.57 48.30 -4.57
C HIS A 224 13.39 49.75 -5.06
N PRO A 225 14.23 50.72 -4.66
CA PRO A 225 14.05 52.15 -4.96
C PRO A 225 13.87 52.48 -6.45
N LEU A 226 14.57 51.74 -7.33
CA LEU A 226 14.46 51.91 -8.79
C LEU A 226 13.07 51.57 -9.36
N LEU A 227 12.24 50.85 -8.60
CA LEU A 227 10.88 50.44 -8.95
C LEU A 227 9.80 51.25 -8.21
N THR A 228 10.17 51.97 -7.15
CA THR A 228 9.24 52.71 -6.28
C THR A 228 9.18 54.21 -6.59
N GLU A 229 9.95 54.72 -7.56
CA GLU A 229 9.90 56.13 -7.95
C GLU A 229 8.57 56.48 -8.63
N VAL A 230 7.74 57.23 -7.91
CA VAL A 230 6.56 57.94 -8.41
C VAL A 230 7.03 59.05 -9.35
N PRO A 231 6.51 59.20 -10.58
CA PRO A 231 6.87 60.34 -11.41
C PRO A 231 6.34 61.63 -10.75
N SER A 232 7.25 62.58 -10.52
CA SER A 232 6.94 63.94 -10.08
C SER A 232 6.00 64.63 -11.08
N PRO A 233 4.89 65.26 -10.65
CA PRO A 233 4.02 65.97 -11.57
C PRO A 233 4.65 67.33 -11.91
N ALA A 234 5.06 67.50 -13.17
CA ALA A 234 5.37 68.81 -13.72
C ALA A 234 4.10 69.42 -14.34
N GLU A 235 3.87 70.68 -13.98
CA GLU A 235 2.73 71.56 -14.21
C GLU A 235 2.25 71.67 -15.67
N THR A 236 0.94 71.81 -15.87
CA THR A 236 0.35 72.93 -16.63
C THR A 236 -1.08 73.18 -16.17
N ALA A 237 -1.36 74.46 -15.89
CA ALA A 237 -2.68 75.02 -15.60
C ALA A 237 -3.41 75.39 -16.92
N ASP A 238 -4.74 75.21 -17.00
CA ASP A 238 -5.74 76.25 -16.72
C ASP A 238 -7.15 75.95 -17.31
N ALA A 239 -8.14 76.39 -16.54
CA ALA A 239 -9.52 76.82 -16.84
C ALA A 239 -10.62 75.84 -17.31
N GLY A 240 -11.66 75.73 -16.46
CA GLY A 240 -13.01 75.33 -16.84
C GLY A 240 -13.91 74.90 -15.67
N GLU A 241 -14.34 75.85 -14.83
CA GLU A 241 -15.40 75.70 -13.82
C GLU A 241 -16.72 75.18 -14.41
N GLU A 242 -17.41 74.26 -13.72
CA GLU A 242 -18.70 74.56 -13.07
C GLU A 242 -19.15 73.46 -12.09
N ALA A 243 -19.13 73.85 -10.82
CA ALA A 243 -20.07 73.64 -9.71
C ALA A 243 -21.03 72.42 -9.63
N ASN A 244 -20.90 71.78 -8.45
CA ASN A 244 -21.94 71.53 -7.43
C ASN A 244 -22.42 70.10 -7.13
N ASP A 245 -22.01 69.71 -5.92
CA ASP A 245 -22.81 69.22 -4.79
C ASP A 245 -23.14 67.73 -4.69
N ALA A 246 -22.47 67.13 -3.69
CA ALA A 246 -23.01 66.38 -2.53
C ALA A 246 -24.03 65.26 -2.81
N ASP A 247 -23.94 64.07 -2.23
CA ASP A 247 -23.72 63.78 -0.80
C ASP A 247 -23.47 62.27 -0.61
N HIS A 248 -22.99 61.95 0.58
CA HIS A 248 -22.60 60.67 1.15
C HIS A 248 -23.63 59.52 1.07
N GLY A 249 -23.10 58.30 1.23
CA GLY A 249 -23.65 57.41 2.25
C GLY A 249 -24.08 56.02 1.80
N ALA A 250 -23.12 55.12 1.80
CA ALA A 250 -23.15 53.84 2.50
C ALA A 250 -24.45 53.01 2.55
N ALA A 251 -24.28 51.77 2.07
CA ALA A 251 -24.76 50.53 2.68
C ALA A 251 -26.26 50.23 2.65
N ARG A 252 -26.61 49.05 2.14
CA ARG A 252 -26.85 47.88 2.99
C ARG A 252 -27.14 46.62 2.17
N ASP A 253 -26.40 45.58 2.53
CA ASP A 253 -26.76 44.18 2.40
C ASP A 253 -28.17 43.90 2.96
N ASP A 254 -28.86 42.92 2.36
CA ASP A 254 -29.35 41.77 3.13
C ASP A 254 -29.66 40.61 2.16
N PRO A 255 -29.66 39.34 2.63
CA PRO A 255 -29.21 38.19 1.86
C PRO A 255 -30.39 37.28 1.57
N SER A 256 -30.17 36.17 0.88
CA SER A 256 -30.82 34.90 1.23
C SER A 256 -30.10 33.73 0.59
N ARG A 257 -29.84 32.74 1.46
CA ARG A 257 -29.35 31.40 1.20
C ARG A 257 -30.26 30.66 0.22
N GLU A 258 -29.68 29.71 -0.52
CA GLU A 258 -30.05 28.30 -0.41
C GLU A 258 -29.04 27.40 -1.15
N VAL A 259 -28.70 26.30 -0.51
CA VAL A 259 -28.04 25.14 -1.13
C VAL A 259 -29.15 24.13 -1.45
N PRO A 260 -28.99 23.29 -2.49
CA PRO A 260 -28.76 21.91 -2.09
C PRO A 260 -27.73 21.14 -2.92
N SER A 261 -27.24 20.12 -2.25
CA SER A 261 -26.39 19.02 -2.66
C SER A 261 -26.95 18.20 -3.84
N GLY A 262 -26.05 17.57 -4.61
CA GLY A 262 -26.36 16.32 -5.29
C GLY A 262 -25.65 16.10 -6.62
N GLY A 263 -24.52 15.37 -6.57
CA GLY A 263 -23.92 14.47 -7.56
C GLY A 263 -24.15 14.70 -9.07
N THR A 264 -23.05 14.66 -9.86
CA THR A 264 -22.82 13.69 -10.95
C THR A 264 -21.47 14.02 -11.63
N GLN A 265 -20.67 12.97 -11.85
CA GLN A 265 -19.55 12.81 -12.80
C GLN A 265 -18.98 14.08 -13.48
N GLU A 266 -17.78 14.46 -13.08
CA GLU A 266 -16.94 15.36 -13.89
C GLU A 266 -16.05 14.54 -14.82
N ALA A 267 -16.58 14.27 -16.01
CA ALA A 267 -15.76 13.96 -17.18
C ALA A 267 -15.13 15.28 -17.64
N LEU A 268 -13.80 15.28 -17.77
CA LEU A 268 -13.02 16.39 -18.33
C LEU A 268 -13.58 16.80 -19.71
N PRO A 269 -14.07 18.04 -19.90
CA PRO A 269 -14.32 18.56 -21.23
C PRO A 269 -13.00 19.10 -21.80
N LEU A 270 -12.62 18.58 -22.97
CA LEU A 270 -11.66 19.25 -23.83
C LEU A 270 -12.30 20.56 -24.33
N PRO A 271 -11.60 21.70 -24.32
CA PRO A 271 -12.16 22.93 -24.85
C PRO A 271 -12.26 22.83 -26.37
N MET A 272 -13.48 22.93 -26.89
CA MET A 272 -13.73 23.24 -28.30
C MET A 272 -13.47 24.73 -28.53
N GLU A 273 -12.88 25.05 -29.67
CA GLU A 273 -12.59 26.40 -30.13
C GLU A 273 -13.90 27.16 -30.41
N ASP A 274 -14.28 28.05 -29.50
CA ASP A 274 -15.28 29.08 -29.78
C ASP A 274 -14.60 30.23 -30.52
N ALA A 275 -14.88 30.29 -31.83
CA ALA A 275 -14.53 31.39 -32.70
C ALA A 275 -15.62 32.47 -32.61
N ASP A 276 -15.52 33.35 -31.62
CA ASP A 276 -16.22 34.64 -31.64
C ASP A 276 -15.19 35.78 -31.61
N ARG A 277 -15.05 36.43 -32.77
CA ARG A 277 -14.36 37.71 -32.92
C ARG A 277 -15.23 38.78 -32.27
N GLU A 278 -14.84 39.26 -31.09
CA GLU A 278 -15.22 40.60 -30.66
C GLU A 278 -14.18 41.62 -31.18
N GLU A 279 -14.70 42.64 -31.86
CA GLU A 279 -13.94 43.81 -32.32
C GLU A 279 -13.39 44.60 -31.11
N PRO A 280 -12.20 45.21 -31.20
CA PRO A 280 -11.63 45.94 -30.08
C PRO A 280 -12.39 47.25 -29.88
N LYS A 281 -13.13 47.35 -28.77
CA LYS A 281 -13.46 48.65 -28.18
C LYS A 281 -12.16 49.30 -27.72
N GLU A 282 -11.86 50.47 -28.28
CA GLU A 282 -10.80 51.35 -27.82
C GLU A 282 -10.98 51.61 -26.32
N ALA A 283 -10.12 50.98 -25.52
CA ALA A 283 -9.99 51.27 -24.11
C ALA A 283 -9.22 52.58 -23.99
N ASP A 284 -9.89 53.55 -23.38
CA ASP A 284 -9.32 54.76 -22.79
C ASP A 284 -7.95 54.46 -22.16
N ALA A 285 -6.89 54.99 -22.78
CA ALA A 285 -5.52 54.76 -22.37
C ALA A 285 -5.24 55.59 -21.11
N GLY A 286 -5.64 55.06 -19.96
CA GLY A 286 -5.03 55.46 -18.68
C GLY A 286 -3.50 55.31 -18.74
N PRO A 287 -2.76 56.01 -17.87
CA PRO A 287 -1.29 55.96 -17.87
C PRO A 287 -0.81 54.51 -17.79
N ALA A 288 0.19 54.16 -18.62
CA ALA A 288 0.76 52.82 -18.64
C ALA A 288 1.13 52.39 -17.20
N PRO A 289 0.78 51.16 -16.78
CA PRO A 289 0.99 50.72 -15.41
C PRO A 289 2.46 50.83 -15.06
N THR A 290 2.77 51.31 -13.86
CA THR A 290 4.16 51.40 -13.41
C THR A 290 4.77 49.99 -13.39
N PRO A 291 6.10 49.85 -13.56
CA PRO A 291 6.75 48.55 -13.45
C PRO A 291 6.43 47.81 -12.16
N ALA A 292 6.14 48.52 -11.06
CA ALA A 292 5.64 47.95 -9.81
C ALA A 292 4.21 47.39 -9.92
N GLN A 293 3.27 48.11 -10.55
CA GLN A 293 1.91 47.64 -10.79
C GLN A 293 1.87 46.46 -11.76
N ALA A 294 2.73 46.46 -12.78
CA ALA A 294 2.88 45.34 -13.71
C ALA A 294 3.48 44.10 -13.02
N LEU A 295 4.39 44.29 -12.06
CA LEU A 295 4.95 43.23 -11.23
C LEU A 295 3.90 42.62 -10.29
N GLU A 296 3.06 43.44 -9.66
CA GLU A 296 1.95 42.97 -8.81
C GLU A 296 0.90 42.21 -9.62
N ALA A 297 0.53 42.70 -10.81
CA ALA A 297 -0.39 42.01 -11.71
C ALA A 297 0.16 40.67 -12.22
N ALA A 298 1.45 40.58 -12.54
CA ALA A 298 2.12 39.33 -12.93
C ALA A 298 2.15 38.29 -11.80
N MET A 299 2.01 38.73 -10.56
CA MET A 299 1.93 37.89 -9.36
C MET A 299 0.50 37.59 -8.92
N ALA A 300 -0.50 38.27 -9.50
CA ALA A 300 -1.90 38.10 -9.14
C ALA A 300 -2.47 36.83 -9.78
N GLY A 301 -2.64 35.78 -8.96
CA GLY A 301 -3.19 34.49 -9.39
C GLY A 301 -2.67 33.31 -8.56
N ALA A 302 -3.25 32.12 -8.77
CA ALA A 302 -2.82 30.89 -8.08
C ALA A 302 -1.39 30.47 -8.48
N THR A 303 -1.00 30.78 -9.72
CA THR A 303 0.34 30.59 -10.29
C THR A 303 0.86 31.91 -10.89
N PRO A 304 2.09 32.34 -10.59
CA PRO A 304 2.65 33.57 -11.14
C PRO A 304 2.95 33.46 -12.64
N ASP A 305 2.72 34.54 -13.39
CA ASP A 305 3.03 34.64 -14.82
C ASP A 305 4.53 34.89 -15.02
N LEU A 306 5.28 33.81 -15.26
CA LEU A 306 6.72 33.84 -15.46
C LEU A 306 7.14 34.64 -16.71
N VAL A 307 6.28 34.76 -17.72
CA VAL A 307 6.57 35.51 -18.95
C VAL A 307 6.45 37.00 -18.66
N ALA A 308 5.38 37.42 -17.98
CA ALA A 308 5.20 38.79 -17.53
C ALA A 308 6.32 39.22 -16.56
N LEU A 309 6.70 38.38 -15.59
CA LEU A 309 7.80 38.66 -14.67
C LEU A 309 9.14 38.88 -15.39
N ARG A 310 9.45 38.08 -16.42
CA ARG A 310 10.67 38.27 -17.23
C ARG A 310 10.64 39.58 -18.01
N ARG A 311 9.47 39.95 -18.55
CA ARG A 311 9.30 41.21 -19.28
C ARG A 311 9.55 42.42 -18.38
N VAL A 312 8.91 42.44 -17.20
CA VAL A 312 9.10 43.50 -16.20
C VAL A 312 10.57 43.56 -15.75
N GLY A 313 11.20 42.42 -15.50
CA GLY A 313 12.63 42.38 -15.14
C GLY A 313 13.55 42.97 -16.21
N ALA A 314 13.27 42.72 -17.50
CA ALA A 314 14.04 43.28 -18.60
C ALA A 314 13.86 44.80 -18.75
N GLU A 315 12.63 45.29 -18.61
CA GLU A 315 12.31 46.73 -18.66
C GLU A 315 13.03 47.51 -17.55
N VAL A 316 13.08 46.95 -16.34
CA VAL A 316 13.77 47.56 -15.18
C VAL A 316 15.29 47.57 -15.35
N LEU A 317 15.86 46.49 -15.89
CA LEU A 317 17.29 46.42 -16.18
C LEU A 317 17.71 47.46 -17.23
N GLU A 318 16.92 47.63 -18.30
CA GLU A 318 17.18 48.66 -19.32
C GLU A 318 17.03 50.08 -18.75
N ALA A 319 16.00 50.33 -17.94
CA ALA A 319 15.83 51.62 -17.24
C ALA A 319 17.00 51.93 -16.27
N SER A 320 17.60 50.91 -15.64
CA SER A 320 18.76 51.07 -14.77
C SER A 320 20.05 51.40 -15.53
N ARG A 321 20.22 50.85 -16.73
CA ARG A 321 21.40 51.08 -17.59
C ARG A 321 21.40 52.47 -18.22
N GLY A 322 20.22 53.06 -18.45
CA GLY A 322 20.09 54.43 -18.97
C GLY A 322 20.36 55.54 -17.94
N ARG A 323 20.52 55.22 -16.64
CA ARG A 323 20.77 56.18 -15.55
C ARG A 323 22.22 56.17 -15.03
N ALA A 324 23.06 55.24 -15.47
CA ALA A 324 24.48 55.16 -15.12
C ALA A 324 25.34 55.97 -16.10
#